data_AF-A0A326GLU2-F1
#
_entry.id   AF-A0A326GLU2-F1
#
_cell.length_a   1.000
_cell.length_b   1.000
_cell.length_c   1.000
_cell.angle_alpha   90.00
_cell.angle_beta   90.00
_cell.angle_gamma   90.00
#
_symmetry.space_group_name_H-M   'P 1'
#
loop_
_entity.id
_entity.type
_entity.pdbx_description
1 polymer ?
#
loop_
_entity_poly.entity_id
_entity_poly.type
_entity_poly.pdbx_seq_one_letter_code
_entity_poly.pdbx_strand_id
1 'polypeptide(L)'
;MLRHEDYEELRWRAEAATFRGWYQSQRDSTSAAPDEVDQTYRLMRWSTRYLAELWKPIFEQRKVAMRISGVFCHKTPLAKFKDTGGNERTCELGDLLVVHDRLGREPCRRAALMQAKRTVRGTASASDDVQNELYRRFPPFSLSRKGFKKTRFKQGERNVGDVDSFARFALVADDAWMHPHRVYDRPPFIWPRHANWLRPAWTISHPKQDPVTSVGSETFGSFISGMLFDTHPARGRTVQPIPDLGSAVLGTGLDLDITVQELLDLTARRIAKSKHPWGGLPRGIVAFQDGTLPSPNPANPFSDILPPPREGMEPPEDTSVEDIEDEEGMSVILIETFSD
;
A
#
# COMPACT_ATOMS: atom_id res chain seq x y z
N MET A 1 -24.65 3.02 -0.34
CA MET A 1 -23.73 2.70 -1.47
C MET A 1 -23.13 4.01 -1.99
N LEU A 2 -21.84 4.02 -2.33
CA LEU A 2 -21.18 5.18 -2.95
C LEU A 2 -21.74 5.41 -4.37
N ARG A 3 -21.90 6.67 -4.76
CA ARG A 3 -22.38 7.07 -6.09
C ARG A 3 -21.23 7.51 -6.97
N HIS A 4 -21.36 7.42 -8.29
CA HIS A 4 -20.33 7.89 -9.21
C HIS A 4 -19.92 9.35 -8.96
N GLU A 5 -20.86 10.21 -8.56
CA GLU A 5 -20.57 11.60 -8.15
C GLU A 5 -19.65 11.74 -6.93
N ASP A 6 -19.55 10.71 -6.08
CA ASP A 6 -18.63 10.70 -4.93
C ASP A 6 -17.19 10.45 -5.37
N TYR A 7 -16.96 9.89 -6.58
CA TYR A 7 -15.63 9.54 -7.07
C TYR A 7 -14.69 10.74 -7.11
N GLU A 8 -15.13 11.86 -7.69
CA GLU A 8 -14.31 13.05 -7.82
C GLU A 8 -13.93 13.66 -6.47
N GLU A 9 -14.88 13.67 -5.53
CA GLU A 9 -14.64 14.18 -4.18
C GLU A 9 -13.70 13.25 -3.39
N LEU A 10 -13.89 11.93 -3.48
CA LEU A 10 -12.98 10.94 -2.86
C LEU A 10 -11.58 11.04 -3.45
N ARG A 11 -11.47 11.12 -4.77
CA ARG A 11 -10.20 11.27 -5.51
C ARG A 11 -9.44 12.49 -5.02
N TRP A 12 -10.11 13.64 -4.99
CA TRP A 12 -9.51 14.89 -4.55
C TRP A 12 -9.04 14.84 -3.10
N ARG A 13 -9.85 14.27 -2.21
CA ARG A 13 -9.50 14.13 -0.80
C ARG A 13 -8.35 13.16 -0.58
N ALA A 14 -8.23 12.13 -1.40
CA ALA A 14 -7.09 11.23 -1.38
C ALA A 14 -5.80 11.89 -1.90
N GLU A 15 -5.89 12.71 -2.95
CA GLU A 15 -4.78 13.53 -3.42
C GLU A 15 -4.33 14.51 -2.34
N ALA A 16 -5.27 15.19 -1.68
CA ALA A 16 -4.96 16.07 -0.56
C ALA A 16 -4.32 15.30 0.62
N ALA A 17 -4.81 14.10 0.95
CA ALA A 17 -4.25 13.26 2.00
C ALA A 17 -2.80 12.85 1.72
N THR A 18 -2.53 12.36 0.49
CA THR A 18 -1.18 11.96 0.07
C THR A 18 -0.21 13.14 0.00
N PHE A 19 -0.66 14.29 -0.49
CA PHE A 19 0.14 15.50 -0.49
C PHE A 19 0.45 16.00 0.92
N ARG A 20 -0.56 16.05 1.81
CA ARG A 20 -0.37 16.45 3.21
C ARG A 20 0.58 15.50 3.93
N GLY A 21 0.44 14.19 3.71
CA GLY A 21 1.33 13.20 4.32
C GLY A 21 2.76 13.32 3.81
N TRP A 22 2.94 13.49 2.50
CA TRP A 22 4.25 13.80 1.92
C TRP A 22 4.83 15.10 2.51
N TYR A 23 4.05 16.18 2.57
CA TYR A 23 4.51 17.47 3.10
C TYR A 23 4.91 17.40 4.57
N GLN A 24 4.05 16.83 5.41
CA GLN A 24 4.35 16.62 6.83
C GLN A 24 5.63 15.81 6.98
N SER A 25 5.80 14.79 6.13
CA SER A 25 7.01 14.01 6.15
C SER A 25 8.28 14.79 5.83
N GLN A 26 8.22 15.75 4.90
CA GLN A 26 9.38 16.58 4.59
C GLN A 26 9.73 17.53 5.74
N ARG A 27 8.74 17.99 6.50
CA ARG A 27 8.96 18.78 7.72
C ARG A 27 9.59 17.97 8.85
N ASP A 28 9.19 16.71 8.97
CA ASP A 28 9.68 15.81 10.02
C ASP A 28 11.01 15.13 9.65
N SER A 29 11.47 15.30 8.40
CA SER A 29 12.68 14.66 7.89
C SER A 29 13.94 15.31 8.48
N THR A 30 14.79 14.50 9.12
CA THR A 30 16.16 14.89 9.46
C THR A 30 17.11 14.73 8.26
N SER A 31 16.76 13.86 7.31
CA SER A 31 17.50 13.67 6.05
C SER A 31 17.13 14.73 5.01
N ALA A 32 18.14 15.27 4.34
CA ALA A 32 17.97 16.21 3.23
C ALA A 32 17.37 15.55 1.96
N ALA A 33 17.43 14.21 1.85
CA ALA A 33 16.93 13.46 0.71
C ALA A 33 16.43 12.07 1.17
N PRO A 34 15.19 11.97 1.69
CA PRO A 34 14.63 10.71 2.17
C PRO A 34 14.61 9.66 1.05
N ASP A 35 14.93 8.41 1.40
CA ASP A 35 14.92 7.31 0.43
C ASP A 35 13.50 6.74 0.20
N GLU A 36 13.39 5.70 -0.61
CA GLU A 36 12.12 5.06 -0.96
C GLU A 36 11.40 4.45 0.25
N VAL A 37 12.19 3.91 1.18
CA VAL A 37 11.72 3.23 2.39
C VAL A 37 11.12 4.26 3.33
N ASP A 38 11.83 5.37 3.53
CA ASP A 38 11.34 6.54 4.27
C ASP A 38 10.01 7.01 3.71
N GLN A 39 9.93 7.23 2.40
CA GLN A 39 8.72 7.73 1.74
C GLN A 39 7.54 6.77 1.96
N THR A 40 7.76 5.47 1.85
CA THR A 40 6.73 4.45 2.09
C THR A 40 6.26 4.46 3.55
N TYR A 41 7.19 4.51 4.51
CA TYR A 41 6.87 4.66 5.93
C TYR A 41 6.01 5.90 6.19
N ARG A 42 6.37 7.02 5.57
CA ARG A 42 5.68 8.31 5.71
C ARG A 42 4.30 8.30 5.08
N LEU A 43 4.14 7.65 3.92
CA LEU A 43 2.84 7.37 3.32
C LEU A 43 1.95 6.62 4.32
N MET A 44 2.46 5.54 4.92
CA MET A 44 1.73 4.75 5.92
C MET A 44 1.40 5.54 7.18
N ARG A 45 2.27 6.45 7.61
CA ARG A 45 2.09 7.18 8.86
C ARG A 45 1.08 8.31 8.78
N TRP A 46 1.22 9.15 7.77
CA TRP A 46 0.49 10.41 7.71
C TRP A 46 -0.66 10.36 6.70
N SER A 47 -0.39 9.89 5.48
CA SER A 47 -1.36 9.98 4.39
C SER A 47 -2.59 9.13 4.66
N THR A 48 -2.41 7.96 5.24
CA THR A 48 -3.49 7.03 5.58
C THR A 48 -4.43 7.58 6.67
N ARG A 49 -3.89 8.28 7.69
CA ARG A 49 -4.68 9.01 8.69
C ARG A 49 -5.49 10.13 8.03
N TYR A 50 -4.84 10.96 7.22
CA TYR A 50 -5.53 12.04 6.52
C TYR A 50 -6.58 11.51 5.54
N LEU A 51 -6.33 10.34 4.94
CA LEU A 51 -7.29 9.68 4.07
C LEU A 51 -8.57 9.34 4.85
N ALA A 52 -8.44 8.73 6.03
CA ALA A 52 -9.57 8.41 6.87
C ALA A 52 -10.35 9.65 7.31
N GLU A 53 -9.64 10.67 7.81
CA GLU A 53 -10.21 11.95 8.24
C GLU A 53 -11.01 12.62 7.11
N LEU A 54 -10.40 12.71 5.92
CA LEU A 54 -11.01 13.41 4.80
C LEU A 54 -12.13 12.61 4.15
N TRP A 55 -12.05 11.28 4.09
CA TRP A 55 -13.11 10.46 3.49
C TRP A 55 -14.31 10.26 4.41
N LYS A 56 -14.12 10.23 5.74
CA LYS A 56 -15.16 9.94 6.73
C LYS A 56 -16.49 10.69 6.50
N PRO A 57 -16.53 12.02 6.28
CA PRO A 57 -17.79 12.73 6.06
C PRO A 57 -18.58 12.25 4.84
N ILE A 58 -17.89 11.82 3.77
CA ILE A 58 -18.52 11.31 2.54
C ILE A 58 -19.19 9.97 2.83
N PHE A 59 -18.46 9.08 3.49
CA PHE A 59 -18.95 7.75 3.85
C PHE A 59 -20.13 7.83 4.84
N GLU A 60 -20.05 8.69 5.85
CA GLU A 60 -21.14 8.95 6.81
C GLU A 60 -22.41 9.46 6.12
N GLN A 61 -22.28 10.42 5.19
CA GLN A 61 -23.41 10.93 4.40
C GLN A 61 -24.09 9.82 3.58
N ARG A 62 -23.33 8.81 3.16
CA ARG A 62 -23.82 7.65 2.40
C ARG A 62 -24.25 6.48 3.27
N LYS A 63 -24.17 6.60 4.60
CA LYS A 63 -24.40 5.51 5.56
C LYS A 63 -23.57 4.27 5.21
N VAL A 64 -22.36 4.48 4.70
CA VAL A 64 -21.40 3.42 4.44
C VAL A 64 -20.39 3.48 5.56
N ALA A 65 -20.28 2.41 6.32
CA ALA A 65 -19.22 2.30 7.31
C ALA A 65 -17.89 2.10 6.58
N MET A 66 -16.85 2.79 7.04
CA MET A 66 -15.51 2.70 6.46
C MET A 66 -14.53 2.41 7.58
N ARG A 67 -13.50 1.61 7.28
CA ARG A 67 -12.32 1.45 8.09
C ARG A 67 -11.08 1.55 7.22
N ILE A 68 -10.08 2.34 7.62
CA ILE A 68 -8.78 2.37 6.93
C ILE A 68 -7.69 1.94 7.91
N SER A 69 -6.85 1.02 7.45
CA SER A 69 -5.66 0.55 8.15
C SER A 69 -4.42 0.75 7.30
N GLY A 70 -3.36 1.24 7.92
CA GLY A 70 -2.03 1.32 7.32
C GLY A 70 -1.06 0.60 8.20
N VAL A 71 -0.20 -0.24 7.62
CA VAL A 71 0.86 -0.97 8.29
C VAL A 71 2.14 -0.76 7.52
N PHE A 72 3.22 -0.35 8.18
CA PHE A 72 4.55 -0.32 7.56
C PHE A 72 5.35 -1.57 7.92
N CYS A 73 5.92 -2.21 6.90
CA CYS A 73 6.91 -3.28 7.02
C CYS A 73 7.92 -3.13 5.87
N HIS A 74 9.18 -3.43 6.14
CA HIS A 74 10.27 -3.29 5.18
C HIS A 74 10.88 -4.66 4.84
N LYS A 75 11.51 -4.75 3.65
CA LYS A 75 12.47 -5.79 3.23
C LYS A 75 11.97 -7.22 3.04
N THR A 76 10.66 -7.49 3.16
CA THR A 76 10.07 -8.81 2.90
C THR A 76 8.65 -8.72 2.34
N PRO A 77 8.18 -9.74 1.59
CA PRO A 77 8.86 -11.00 1.25
C PRO A 77 9.73 -10.95 -0.01
N LEU A 78 10.58 -11.97 -0.17
CA LEU A 78 11.43 -12.16 -1.34
C LEU A 78 10.77 -13.11 -2.36
N ALA A 79 10.72 -12.68 -3.62
CA ALA A 79 10.31 -13.47 -4.76
C ALA A 79 11.52 -14.12 -5.43
N LYS A 80 11.46 -15.43 -5.65
CA LYS A 80 12.44 -16.20 -6.41
C LYS A 80 11.83 -16.66 -7.73
N PHE A 81 12.45 -16.33 -8.85
CA PHE A 81 11.93 -16.60 -10.19
C PHE A 81 13.05 -16.79 -11.20
N LYS A 82 12.72 -17.23 -12.42
CA LYS A 82 13.66 -17.31 -13.54
C LYS A 82 13.53 -16.12 -14.47
N ASP A 83 14.64 -15.48 -14.80
CA ASP A 83 14.69 -14.39 -15.79
C ASP A 83 14.48 -14.88 -17.23
N THR A 84 14.47 -13.96 -18.20
CA THR A 84 14.37 -14.26 -19.64
C THR A 84 15.48 -15.19 -20.14
N GLY A 85 16.65 -15.15 -19.52
CA GLY A 85 17.78 -16.04 -19.80
C GLY A 85 17.72 -17.38 -19.08
N GLY A 86 16.69 -17.61 -18.25
CA GLY A 86 16.53 -18.83 -17.45
C GLY A 86 17.37 -18.85 -16.17
N ASN A 87 18.05 -17.75 -15.82
CA ASN A 87 18.83 -17.66 -14.59
C ASN A 87 17.92 -17.44 -13.39
N GLU A 88 18.26 -18.04 -12.26
CA GLU A 88 17.56 -17.78 -11.01
C GLU A 88 17.86 -16.37 -10.51
N ARG A 89 16.79 -15.64 -10.20
CA ARG A 89 16.82 -14.31 -9.62
C ARG A 89 16.06 -14.27 -8.31
N THR A 90 16.43 -13.33 -7.46
CA THR A 90 15.74 -13.07 -6.20
C THR A 90 15.70 -11.57 -5.97
N CYS A 91 14.52 -11.03 -5.68
CA CYS A 91 14.33 -9.64 -5.27
C CYS A 91 13.16 -9.55 -4.28
N GLU A 92 12.93 -8.37 -3.73
CA GLU A 92 11.71 -8.09 -2.96
C GLU A 92 10.48 -8.18 -3.88
N LEU A 93 9.39 -8.74 -3.35
CA LEU A 93 8.13 -8.88 -4.09
C LEU A 93 7.50 -7.49 -4.37
N GLY A 94 7.67 -6.55 -3.46
CA GLY A 94 7.13 -5.19 -3.54
C GLY A 94 7.30 -4.46 -2.21
N ASP A 95 7.07 -3.16 -2.19
CA ASP A 95 7.11 -2.37 -0.94
C ASP A 95 5.73 -2.20 -0.31
N LEU A 96 4.68 -2.14 -1.12
CA LEU A 96 3.32 -1.82 -0.68
C LEU A 96 2.26 -2.73 -1.30
N LEU A 97 1.39 -3.29 -0.45
CA LEU A 97 0.14 -3.92 -0.83
C LEU A 97 -1.04 -2.98 -0.52
N VAL A 98 -1.80 -2.59 -1.53
CA VAL A 98 -3.07 -1.84 -1.34
C VAL A 98 -4.23 -2.80 -1.51
N VAL A 99 -5.11 -2.85 -0.51
CA VAL A 99 -6.29 -3.73 -0.49
C VAL A 99 -7.54 -2.90 -0.24
N HIS A 100 -8.60 -3.16 -1.00
CA HIS A 100 -9.94 -2.70 -0.71
C HIS A 100 -10.87 -3.90 -0.49
N ASP A 101 -11.46 -3.98 0.68
CA ASP A 101 -12.46 -4.96 1.08
C ASP A 101 -13.83 -4.30 1.14
N ARG A 102 -14.68 -4.61 0.17
CA ARG A 102 -16.11 -4.33 0.27
C ARG A 102 -16.77 -5.48 1.02
N LEU A 103 -17.47 -5.16 2.08
CA LEU A 103 -18.19 -6.07 2.97
C LEU A 103 -19.71 -5.85 2.83
N GLY A 104 -20.50 -6.78 3.37
CA GLY A 104 -21.97 -6.71 3.34
C GLY A 104 -22.56 -7.52 2.19
N ARG A 105 -23.55 -6.96 1.49
CA ARG A 105 -24.38 -7.69 0.50
C ARG A 105 -23.62 -8.30 -0.68
N GLU A 106 -22.59 -7.62 -1.17
CA GLU A 106 -21.78 -8.06 -2.32
C GLU A 106 -20.29 -8.01 -1.98
N PRO A 107 -19.81 -8.97 -1.17
CA PRO A 107 -18.45 -8.94 -0.67
C PRO A 107 -17.45 -9.09 -1.82
N CYS A 108 -16.42 -8.25 -1.83
CA CYS A 108 -15.39 -8.23 -2.85
C CYS A 108 -14.09 -7.73 -2.25
N ARG A 109 -12.97 -8.40 -2.54
CA ARG A 109 -11.64 -7.89 -2.24
C ARG A 109 -10.93 -7.52 -3.52
N ARG A 110 -10.30 -6.34 -3.53
CA ARG A 110 -9.39 -5.90 -4.58
C ARG A 110 -8.01 -5.70 -4.01
N ALA A 111 -6.99 -6.15 -4.73
CA ALA A 111 -5.62 -6.01 -4.30
C ALA A 111 -4.74 -5.49 -5.44
N ALA A 112 -3.80 -4.62 -5.08
CA ALA A 112 -2.74 -4.14 -5.95
C ALA A 112 -1.41 -4.22 -5.22
N LEU A 113 -0.42 -4.80 -5.89
CA LEU A 113 0.94 -4.91 -5.41
C LEU A 113 1.76 -3.80 -6.05
N MET A 114 2.48 -3.04 -5.24
CA MET A 114 3.19 -1.84 -5.68
C MET A 114 4.67 -1.93 -5.32
N GLN A 115 5.50 -1.63 -6.30
CA GLN A 115 6.90 -1.31 -6.09
C GLN A 115 7.07 0.20 -6.14
N ALA A 116 7.44 0.80 -5.01
CA ALA A 116 7.83 2.18 -4.95
C ALA A 116 9.10 2.40 -5.80
N LYS A 117 9.20 3.58 -6.42
CA LYS A 117 10.42 4.04 -7.09
C LYS A 117 10.50 5.54 -6.93
N ARG A 118 11.67 6.04 -6.54
CA ARG A 118 11.94 7.48 -6.64
C ARG A 118 11.98 7.90 -8.11
N THR A 119 11.58 9.13 -8.38
CA THR A 119 11.64 9.70 -9.72
C THR A 119 12.40 11.00 -9.73
N VAL A 120 13.31 11.16 -10.69
CA VAL A 120 14.04 12.40 -10.95
C VAL A 120 13.48 12.97 -12.25
N ARG A 121 12.93 14.19 -12.17
CA ARG A 121 12.27 14.86 -13.32
C ARG A 121 11.14 14.04 -13.96
N GLY A 122 10.48 13.18 -13.18
CA GLY A 122 9.37 12.34 -13.62
C GLY A 122 9.76 10.99 -14.23
N THR A 123 11.05 10.64 -14.24
CA THR A 123 11.53 9.31 -14.66
C THR A 123 12.02 8.55 -13.44
N ALA A 124 11.70 7.26 -13.33
CA ALA A 124 12.20 6.42 -12.24
C ALA A 124 13.74 6.45 -12.17
N SER A 125 14.29 6.74 -10.99
CA SER A 125 15.73 6.75 -10.74
C SER A 125 16.25 5.32 -10.64
N ALA A 126 17.35 5.00 -11.34
CA ALA A 126 18.08 3.72 -11.38
C ALA A 126 17.24 2.44 -11.48
N SER A 127 17.44 1.68 -12.56
CA SER A 127 16.74 0.42 -12.75
C SER A 127 17.30 -0.68 -11.85
N ASP A 128 16.51 -1.14 -10.88
CA ASP A 128 16.66 -2.51 -10.41
C ASP A 128 16.12 -3.40 -11.53
N ASP A 129 17.01 -3.85 -12.42
CA ASP A 129 16.63 -4.62 -13.60
C ASP A 129 15.90 -5.91 -13.23
N VAL A 130 16.26 -6.53 -12.10
CA VAL A 130 15.63 -7.77 -11.63
C VAL A 130 14.20 -7.49 -11.19
N GLN A 131 14.00 -6.45 -10.39
CA GLN A 131 12.66 -6.11 -9.92
C GLN A 131 11.77 -5.54 -11.02
N ASN A 132 12.36 -4.78 -11.96
CA ASN A 132 11.66 -4.32 -13.16
C ASN A 132 11.21 -5.51 -14.01
N GLU A 133 12.05 -6.53 -14.16
CA GLU A 133 11.70 -7.76 -14.86
C GLU A 133 10.55 -8.50 -14.16
N LEU A 134 10.62 -8.64 -12.82
CA LEU A 134 9.53 -9.21 -12.04
C LEU A 134 8.22 -8.46 -12.29
N TYR A 135 8.19 -7.13 -12.23
CA TYR A 135 6.94 -6.38 -12.38
C TYR A 135 6.42 -6.36 -13.83
N ARG A 136 7.32 -6.36 -14.81
CA ARG A 136 6.95 -6.36 -16.25
C ARG A 136 6.34 -7.68 -16.70
N ARG A 137 6.80 -8.80 -16.14
CA ARG A 137 6.47 -10.14 -16.63
C ARG A 137 5.73 -11.00 -15.61
N PHE A 138 6.00 -10.77 -14.34
CA PHE A 138 5.54 -11.56 -13.19
C PHE A 138 5.57 -13.06 -13.49
N PRO A 139 6.76 -13.59 -13.88
CA PRO A 139 6.89 -14.99 -14.21
C PRO A 139 6.55 -15.85 -13.00
N PRO A 140 6.31 -17.16 -13.19
CA PRO A 140 6.11 -18.06 -12.07
C PRO A 140 7.22 -17.91 -11.03
N PHE A 141 6.83 -17.78 -9.76
CA PHE A 141 7.77 -17.45 -8.68
C PHE A 141 7.43 -18.18 -7.39
N SER A 142 8.40 -18.35 -6.50
CA SER A 142 8.17 -18.83 -5.14
C SER A 142 8.49 -17.73 -4.14
N LEU A 143 7.83 -17.77 -2.98
CA LEU A 143 8.08 -16.82 -1.90
C LEU A 143 9.00 -17.43 -0.86
N SER A 144 9.95 -16.60 -0.41
CA SER A 144 10.89 -16.96 0.63
C SER A 144 11.13 -15.81 1.59
N ARG A 145 11.74 -16.14 2.74
CA ARG A 145 12.25 -15.17 3.69
C ARG A 145 13.72 -14.87 3.42
N LYS A 146 14.21 -13.81 4.04
CA LYS A 146 15.63 -13.67 4.38
C LYS A 146 15.97 -14.74 5.43
N GLY A 147 16.96 -15.61 5.16
CA GLY A 147 17.41 -16.68 6.08
C GLY A 147 16.92 -18.10 5.77
N PHE A 148 17.60 -19.11 6.33
CA PHE A 148 17.66 -20.47 5.78
C PHE A 148 16.67 -21.53 6.31
N LYS A 149 15.77 -21.27 7.29
CA LYS A 149 15.17 -22.41 8.03
C LYS A 149 13.66 -22.47 8.36
N LYS A 150 12.79 -21.50 8.05
CA LYS A 150 11.34 -21.69 8.27
C LYS A 150 10.49 -20.95 7.23
N THR A 151 9.95 -21.67 6.25
CA THR A 151 8.97 -21.15 5.30
C THR A 151 7.57 -21.13 5.92
N ARG A 152 6.97 -19.94 6.02
CA ARG A 152 5.54 -19.76 6.38
C ARG A 152 4.63 -19.58 5.19
N PHE A 153 5.20 -19.27 4.03
CA PHE A 153 4.48 -19.28 2.76
C PHE A 153 4.26 -20.72 2.32
N LYS A 154 3.10 -20.98 1.71
CA LYS A 154 2.85 -22.21 0.98
C LYS A 154 3.99 -22.46 0.01
N GLN A 155 4.53 -23.68 0.10
CA GLN A 155 5.60 -24.15 -0.75
C GLN A 155 5.08 -24.42 -2.14
N GLY A 156 5.89 -24.06 -3.13
CA GLY A 156 5.56 -24.21 -4.54
C GLY A 156 5.73 -22.91 -5.30
N GLU A 157 5.65 -23.07 -6.61
CA GLU A 157 5.61 -21.98 -7.56
C GLU A 157 4.20 -21.40 -7.62
N ARG A 158 4.12 -20.08 -7.80
CA ARG A 158 2.90 -19.30 -7.91
C ARG A 158 2.81 -18.76 -9.32
N ASN A 159 1.66 -18.96 -9.95
CA ASN A 159 1.33 -18.35 -11.22
C ASN A 159 0.15 -17.40 -11.02
N VAL A 160 0.46 -16.13 -10.80
CA VAL A 160 -0.54 -15.08 -10.55
C VAL A 160 -1.16 -14.53 -11.83
N GLY A 161 -0.72 -14.97 -13.01
CA GLY A 161 -1.29 -14.55 -14.29
C GLY A 161 -0.94 -13.10 -14.67
N ASP A 162 -1.89 -12.40 -15.29
CA ASP A 162 -1.64 -11.11 -15.95
C ASP A 162 -1.36 -9.95 -14.97
N VAL A 163 -0.20 -9.32 -15.19
CA VAL A 163 0.36 -8.21 -14.40
C VAL A 163 -0.49 -6.95 -14.48
N ASP A 164 -1.21 -6.76 -15.59
CA ASP A 164 -1.96 -5.53 -15.90
C ASP A 164 -3.09 -5.30 -14.91
N SER A 165 -3.50 -6.34 -14.19
CA SER A 165 -4.61 -6.27 -13.24
C SER A 165 -4.18 -5.86 -11.82
N PHE A 166 -2.94 -6.11 -11.39
CA PHE A 166 -2.57 -5.99 -9.97
C PHE A 166 -1.20 -5.36 -9.69
N ALA A 167 -0.18 -5.50 -10.55
CA ALA A 167 1.18 -5.06 -10.25
C ALA A 167 1.42 -3.62 -10.74
N ARG A 168 1.98 -2.72 -9.93
CA ARG A 168 2.18 -1.31 -10.27
C ARG A 168 3.52 -0.77 -9.79
N PHE A 169 4.01 0.27 -10.47
CA PHE A 169 5.06 1.12 -9.91
C PHE A 169 4.43 2.33 -9.21
N ALA A 170 4.80 2.56 -7.95
CA ALA A 170 4.41 3.71 -7.16
C ALA A 170 5.55 4.74 -7.17
N LEU A 171 5.42 5.70 -8.08
CA LEU A 171 6.44 6.69 -8.38
C LEU A 171 6.36 7.87 -7.42
N VAL A 172 7.43 8.06 -6.64
CA VAL A 172 7.57 9.16 -5.68
C VAL A 172 8.38 10.29 -6.31
N ALA A 173 7.81 11.48 -6.36
CA ALA A 173 8.49 12.65 -6.93
C ALA A 173 9.63 13.12 -6.01
N ASP A 174 10.87 12.99 -6.48
CA ASP A 174 12.04 13.51 -5.77
C ASP A 174 12.20 15.02 -5.93
N ASP A 175 11.52 15.62 -6.92
CA ASP A 175 11.55 17.05 -7.23
C ASP A 175 10.30 17.82 -6.76
N ALA A 176 9.42 17.18 -5.98
CA ALA A 176 8.27 17.85 -5.37
C ALA A 176 8.66 19.00 -4.41
N TRP A 177 9.95 19.16 -4.11
CA TRP A 177 10.56 20.31 -3.44
C TRP A 177 10.44 21.63 -4.21
N MET A 178 10.04 21.63 -5.48
CA MET A 178 9.85 22.89 -6.22
C MET A 178 8.55 23.57 -5.81
N HIS A 179 8.67 24.45 -4.79
CA HIS A 179 7.77 25.53 -4.36
C HIS A 179 7.00 25.39 -3.01
N PRO A 180 7.68 25.11 -1.90
CA PRO A 180 7.11 25.20 -0.56
C PRO A 180 6.98 26.63 0.01
N HIS A 181 7.27 27.72 -0.72
CA HIS A 181 7.25 29.06 -0.10
C HIS A 181 6.11 29.99 -0.53
N ARG A 182 5.22 29.56 -1.44
CA ARG A 182 4.16 30.43 -1.96
C ARG A 182 2.73 29.93 -1.78
N VAL A 183 2.53 28.68 -1.33
CA VAL A 183 1.18 28.07 -1.22
C VAL A 183 0.66 27.99 0.23
N TYR A 184 1.50 28.23 1.24
CA TYR A 184 1.20 27.85 2.64
C TYR A 184 0.61 28.93 3.54
N ASP A 185 0.51 30.19 3.11
CA ASP A 185 -0.16 31.23 3.91
C ASP A 185 -1.70 31.20 3.77
N ARG A 186 -2.26 30.16 3.14
CA ARG A 186 -3.70 29.97 3.01
C ARG A 186 -4.17 28.75 3.79
N PRO A 187 -5.31 28.85 4.49
CA PRO A 187 -5.85 27.75 5.28
C PRO A 187 -5.99 26.48 4.43
N PRO A 188 -5.79 25.29 5.01
CA PRO A 188 -5.70 23.99 4.32
C PRO A 188 -6.98 23.53 3.61
N PHE A 189 -8.02 24.38 3.60
CA PHE A 189 -9.33 24.15 2.98
C PHE A 189 -9.51 24.78 1.60
N ILE A 190 -8.57 25.62 1.15
CA ILE A 190 -8.58 26.17 -0.21
C ILE A 190 -7.40 25.57 -0.98
N TRP A 191 -7.37 24.24 -1.10
CA TRP A 191 -6.71 23.63 -2.25
C TRP A 191 -7.67 23.88 -3.42
N PRO A 192 -7.34 24.74 -4.40
CA PRO A 192 -8.24 24.98 -5.51
C PRO A 192 -8.42 23.65 -6.25
N ARG A 193 -9.66 23.25 -6.57
CA ARG A 193 -9.98 22.12 -7.47
C ARG A 193 -9.27 22.20 -8.85
N HIS A 194 -8.51 23.27 -9.09
CA HIS A 194 -7.81 23.62 -10.32
C HIS A 194 -6.29 23.82 -10.11
N ALA A 195 -5.71 23.37 -8.98
CA ALA A 195 -4.28 23.46 -8.72
C ALA A 195 -3.49 22.40 -9.53
N ASN A 196 -3.67 22.40 -10.85
CA ASN A 196 -3.00 21.54 -11.82
C ASN A 196 -1.48 21.78 -11.89
N TRP A 197 -0.98 22.80 -11.17
CA TRP A 197 0.43 23.20 -11.13
C TRP A 197 1.24 22.41 -10.08
N LEU A 198 0.57 21.72 -9.14
CA LEU A 198 1.25 20.91 -8.13
C LEU A 198 1.43 19.50 -8.67
N ARG A 199 2.68 19.07 -8.81
CA ARG A 199 2.99 17.69 -9.16
C ARG A 199 2.49 16.77 -8.05
N PRO A 200 1.74 15.70 -8.37
CA PRO A 200 1.33 14.71 -7.38
C PRO A 200 2.58 14.08 -6.74
N ALA A 201 2.57 14.00 -5.40
CA ALA A 201 3.69 13.41 -4.65
C ALA A 201 3.91 11.93 -4.99
N TRP A 202 2.81 11.22 -5.25
CA TRP A 202 2.77 9.81 -5.63
C TRP A 202 1.95 9.62 -6.90
N THR A 203 2.56 8.96 -7.90
CA THR A 203 1.88 8.55 -9.13
C THR A 203 1.97 7.04 -9.32
N ILE A 204 1.01 6.47 -10.02
CA ILE A 204 0.90 5.04 -10.27
C ILE A 204 1.11 4.78 -11.76
N SER A 205 2.22 4.13 -12.06
CA SER A 205 2.61 3.77 -13.42
C SER A 205 2.35 2.29 -13.69
N HIS A 206 1.99 2.01 -14.93
CA HIS A 206 1.80 0.65 -15.41
C HIS A 206 3.15 -0.04 -15.61
N PRO A 207 3.34 -1.31 -15.21
CA PRO A 207 4.64 -1.96 -15.25
C PRO A 207 5.21 -2.13 -16.65
N LYS A 208 4.34 -2.23 -17.67
CA LYS A 208 4.74 -2.31 -19.09
C LYS A 208 5.17 -0.97 -19.71
N GLN A 209 5.11 0.14 -18.96
CA GLN A 209 5.60 1.43 -19.44
C GLN A 209 7.14 1.43 -19.43
N ASP A 210 7.76 1.77 -20.56
CA ASP A 210 9.23 1.80 -20.71
C ASP A 210 9.67 3.08 -21.46
N PRO A 211 10.47 3.97 -20.84
CA PRO A 211 10.90 3.92 -19.45
C PRO A 211 9.70 4.07 -18.49
N VAL A 212 9.87 3.65 -17.24
CA VAL A 212 8.87 3.91 -16.18
C VAL A 212 8.87 5.41 -15.88
N THR A 213 7.77 6.10 -16.19
CA THR A 213 7.65 7.56 -16.02
C THR A 213 6.33 7.95 -15.39
N SER A 214 6.33 9.08 -14.68
CA SER A 214 5.11 9.70 -14.16
C SER A 214 4.26 10.34 -15.26
N VAL A 215 4.81 10.55 -16.46
CA VAL A 215 4.04 11.07 -17.60
C VAL A 215 3.01 10.02 -18.02
N GLY A 216 1.74 10.42 -18.05
CA GLY A 216 0.62 9.53 -18.36
C GLY A 216 0.22 8.58 -17.23
N SER A 217 0.92 8.64 -16.08
CA SER A 217 0.54 7.90 -14.88
C SER A 217 -0.63 8.58 -14.16
N GLU A 218 -1.44 7.79 -13.46
CA GLU A 218 -2.49 8.35 -12.60
C GLU A 218 -1.96 8.73 -11.23
N THR A 219 -2.67 9.58 -10.48
CA THR A 219 -2.31 9.90 -9.10
C THR A 219 -2.60 8.72 -8.18
N PHE A 220 -1.86 8.58 -7.07
CA PHE A 220 -2.19 7.57 -6.05
C PHE A 220 -3.64 7.72 -5.55
N GLY A 221 -4.10 8.97 -5.38
CA GLY A 221 -5.49 9.26 -4.99
C GLY A 221 -6.52 8.76 -6.00
N SER A 222 -6.32 9.01 -7.30
CA SER A 222 -7.16 8.47 -8.37
C SER A 222 -7.20 6.95 -8.35
N PHE A 223 -6.05 6.31 -8.18
CA PHE A 223 -5.93 4.85 -8.14
C PHE A 223 -6.76 4.26 -6.99
N ILE A 224 -6.51 4.70 -5.75
CA ILE A 224 -7.19 4.14 -4.57
C ILE A 224 -8.68 4.51 -4.52
N SER A 225 -9.08 5.68 -4.99
CA SER A 225 -10.50 6.00 -5.13
C SER A 225 -11.15 5.12 -6.19
N GLY A 226 -10.47 4.86 -7.31
CA GLY A 226 -10.97 3.97 -8.36
C GLY A 226 -11.15 2.52 -7.90
N MET A 227 -10.32 2.04 -6.95
CA MET A 227 -10.52 0.75 -6.29
C MET A 227 -11.88 0.61 -5.59
N LEU A 228 -12.48 1.72 -5.14
CA LEU A 228 -13.75 1.72 -4.40
C LEU A 228 -14.99 1.51 -5.29
N PHE A 229 -14.93 1.92 -6.57
CA PHE A 229 -16.11 2.03 -7.44
C PHE A 229 -16.27 0.90 -8.44
N ASP A 230 -15.44 -0.12 -8.34
CA ASP A 230 -15.35 -1.19 -9.31
C ASP A 230 -15.07 -0.78 -10.77
N THR A 231 -14.72 0.49 -11.03
CA THR A 231 -14.82 1.12 -12.35
C THR A 231 -13.79 0.65 -13.38
N HIS A 232 -12.65 0.10 -12.95
CA HIS A 232 -11.62 -0.35 -13.88
C HIS A 232 -10.81 -1.53 -13.32
N PRO A 233 -10.66 -2.65 -14.08
CA PRO A 233 -9.88 -3.82 -13.64
C PRO A 233 -8.38 -3.52 -13.52
N ALA A 234 -7.88 -2.48 -14.21
CA ALA A 234 -6.50 -2.01 -14.06
C ALA A 234 -6.27 -1.15 -12.80
N ARG A 235 -7.19 -1.10 -11.84
CA ARG A 235 -6.96 -0.42 -10.55
C ARG A 235 -6.84 -1.40 -9.40
N GLY A 236 -6.50 -2.66 -9.68
CA GLY A 236 -6.41 -3.73 -8.69
C GLY A 236 -7.27 -4.90 -9.10
N ARG A 237 -6.75 -6.11 -8.90
CA ARG A 237 -7.41 -7.34 -9.29
C ARG A 237 -8.38 -7.76 -8.20
N THR A 238 -9.57 -8.18 -8.61
CA THR A 238 -10.49 -8.86 -7.70
C THR A 238 -9.88 -10.19 -7.28
N VAL A 239 -9.81 -10.41 -5.97
CA VAL A 239 -9.35 -11.65 -5.34
C VAL A 239 -10.43 -12.12 -4.37
N GLN A 240 -10.53 -13.43 -4.21
CA GLN A 240 -11.39 -14.09 -3.25
C GLN A 240 -10.70 -14.07 -1.88
N PRO A 241 -11.38 -13.60 -0.82
CA PRO A 241 -10.93 -13.85 0.54
C PRO A 241 -10.79 -15.36 0.76
N ILE A 242 -9.70 -15.79 1.39
CA ILE A 242 -9.46 -17.20 1.72
C ILE A 242 -9.48 -17.34 3.26
N PRO A 243 -10.62 -17.68 3.88
CA PRO A 243 -10.71 -17.78 5.33
C PRO A 243 -9.87 -18.91 5.91
N ASP A 244 -9.79 -20.04 5.20
CA ASP A 244 -8.94 -21.17 5.56
C ASP A 244 -7.80 -21.33 4.56
N LEU A 245 -6.69 -20.65 4.85
CA LEU A 245 -5.47 -20.80 4.08
C LEU A 245 -4.90 -22.24 4.17
N GLY A 246 -5.25 -23.04 5.18
CA GLY A 246 -4.77 -24.41 5.35
C GLY A 246 -5.11 -25.30 4.16
N SER A 247 -6.37 -25.23 3.70
CA SER A 247 -6.91 -26.05 2.61
C SER A 247 -6.61 -25.51 1.20
N ALA A 248 -6.20 -24.25 1.07
CA ALA A 248 -5.90 -23.67 -0.25
C ALA A 248 -4.69 -24.34 -0.92
N VAL A 249 -4.74 -24.53 -2.25
CA VAL A 249 -3.69 -25.23 -3.01
C VAL A 249 -3.19 -24.33 -4.13
N LEU A 250 -1.86 -24.18 -4.23
CA LEU A 250 -1.23 -23.44 -5.34
C LEU A 250 -1.44 -24.18 -6.67
N GLY A 251 -1.46 -23.43 -7.78
CA GLY A 251 -1.70 -23.96 -9.13
C GLY A 251 -3.18 -24.17 -9.47
N THR A 252 -4.10 -23.75 -8.59
CA THR A 252 -5.55 -23.83 -8.82
C THR A 252 -6.13 -22.60 -9.52
N GLY A 253 -5.28 -21.63 -9.87
CA GLY A 253 -5.68 -20.31 -10.39
C GLY A 253 -5.98 -19.27 -9.31
N LEU A 254 -5.91 -19.67 -8.03
CA LEU A 254 -6.11 -18.80 -6.85
C LEU A 254 -4.77 -18.30 -6.25
N ASP A 255 -3.68 -18.39 -7.01
CA ASP A 255 -2.34 -18.15 -6.47
C ASP A 255 -2.17 -16.70 -6.00
N LEU A 256 -2.83 -15.74 -6.65
CA LEU A 256 -2.83 -14.34 -6.22
C LEU A 256 -3.63 -14.17 -4.93
N ASP A 257 -4.79 -14.79 -4.84
CA ASP A 257 -5.70 -14.80 -3.69
C ASP A 257 -5.00 -15.34 -2.44
N ILE A 258 -4.32 -16.48 -2.60
CA ILE A 258 -3.44 -17.10 -1.59
C ILE A 258 -2.32 -16.15 -1.20
N THR A 259 -1.66 -15.53 -2.18
CA THR A 259 -0.56 -14.58 -1.93
C THR A 259 -1.03 -13.37 -1.13
N VAL A 260 -2.14 -12.75 -1.50
CA VAL A 260 -2.70 -11.59 -0.81
C VAL A 260 -3.07 -11.96 0.63
N GLN A 261 -3.74 -13.09 0.84
CA GLN A 261 -4.12 -13.52 2.19
C GLN A 261 -2.89 -13.82 3.06
N GLU A 262 -1.86 -14.49 2.51
CA GLU A 262 -0.62 -14.75 3.23
C GLU A 262 0.13 -13.48 3.64
N LEU A 263 0.18 -12.50 2.75
CA LEU A 263 0.78 -11.19 3.04
C LEU A 263 0.05 -10.50 4.20
N LEU A 264 -1.28 -10.46 4.15
CA LEU A 264 -2.11 -9.89 5.21
C LEU A 264 -1.91 -10.63 6.55
N ASP A 265 -1.98 -11.96 6.55
CA ASP A 265 -1.82 -12.78 7.75
C ASP A 265 -0.42 -12.62 8.37
N LEU A 266 0.62 -12.58 7.55
CA LEU A 266 2.00 -12.41 8.01
C LEU A 266 2.21 -11.01 8.59
N THR A 267 1.73 -9.98 7.90
CA THR A 267 1.77 -8.61 8.40
C THR A 267 1.03 -8.51 9.73
N ALA A 268 -0.17 -9.09 9.86
CA ALA A 268 -0.92 -9.09 11.11
C ALA A 268 -0.22 -9.83 12.26
N ARG A 269 0.37 -11.00 11.98
CA ARG A 269 1.16 -11.75 12.96
C ARG A 269 2.40 -10.98 13.40
N ARG A 270 3.05 -10.24 12.50
CA ARG A 270 4.17 -9.35 12.85
C ARG A 270 3.71 -8.35 13.91
N ILE A 271 2.59 -7.67 13.67
CA ILE A 271 2.00 -6.72 14.63
C ILE A 271 1.65 -7.42 15.95
N ALA A 272 1.04 -8.60 15.91
CA ALA A 272 0.65 -9.34 17.12
C ALA A 272 1.84 -9.72 18.01
N LYS A 273 2.90 -10.30 17.42
CA LYS A 273 4.13 -10.70 18.13
C LYS A 273 4.84 -9.53 18.78
N SER A 274 4.67 -8.36 18.18
CA SER A 274 5.43 -7.18 18.51
C SER A 274 4.83 -6.31 19.62
N LYS A 275 3.69 -6.71 20.18
CA LYS A 275 3.11 -6.12 21.39
C LYS A 275 4.07 -6.33 22.56
N HIS A 276 4.89 -5.33 22.85
CA HIS A 276 5.74 -5.29 24.04
C HIS A 276 4.85 -5.40 25.30
N PRO A 277 5.33 -5.98 26.42
CA PRO A 277 4.57 -6.08 27.68
C PRO A 277 4.06 -4.74 28.24
N TRP A 278 4.56 -3.61 27.72
CA TRP A 278 4.25 -2.25 28.15
C TRP A 278 3.29 -1.49 27.21
N GLY A 279 2.63 -2.18 26.26
CA GLY A 279 1.49 -1.61 25.52
C GLY A 279 1.82 -0.71 24.32
N GLY A 280 3.03 -0.78 23.78
CA GLY A 280 3.44 -0.09 22.54
C GLY A 280 3.49 -1.04 21.32
N LEU A 281 3.21 -0.50 20.14
CA LEU A 281 3.62 -1.12 18.86
C LEU A 281 5.16 -1.11 18.79
N PRO A 282 5.80 -2.07 18.09
CA PRO A 282 7.25 -2.08 17.94
C PRO A 282 7.74 -0.89 17.14
N ARG A 283 9.04 -0.63 17.24
CA ARG A 283 9.74 0.32 16.37
C ARG A 283 9.50 -0.06 14.90
N GLY A 284 9.19 0.94 14.06
CA GLY A 284 8.99 0.74 12.63
C GLY A 284 7.66 0.11 12.22
N ILE A 285 6.65 0.04 13.09
CA ILE A 285 5.28 -0.30 12.67
C ILE A 285 4.36 0.87 13.02
N VAL A 286 3.88 1.59 12.00
CA VAL A 286 2.72 2.45 12.16
C VAL A 286 1.50 1.64 11.82
N ALA A 287 0.61 1.51 12.78
CA ALA A 287 -0.61 0.74 12.66
C ALA A 287 -1.75 1.58 13.23
N PHE A 288 -2.67 2.01 12.38
CA PHE A 288 -3.84 2.76 12.79
C PHE A 288 -5.09 2.09 12.22
N GLN A 289 -6.21 2.31 12.87
CA GLN A 289 -7.51 1.89 12.40
C GLN A 289 -8.50 2.99 12.75
N ASP A 290 -9.06 3.66 11.75
CA ASP A 290 -10.15 4.62 11.96
C ASP A 290 -11.38 4.15 11.21
N GLY A 291 -12.51 4.03 11.91
CA GLY A 291 -13.75 3.48 11.37
C GLY A 291 -14.68 2.81 12.36
N THR A 292 -15.96 2.75 12.01
CA THR A 292 -17.02 2.05 12.76
C THR A 292 -17.64 0.96 11.90
N LEU A 293 -17.02 -0.22 11.80
CA LEU A 293 -17.66 -1.37 11.17
C LEU A 293 -18.56 -2.10 12.19
N PRO A 294 -19.73 -2.64 11.77
CA PRO A 294 -20.66 -3.30 12.67
C PRO A 294 -20.17 -4.66 13.19
N SER A 295 -19.20 -5.30 12.54
CA SER A 295 -18.58 -6.56 12.98
C SER A 295 -17.11 -6.62 12.53
N PRO A 296 -16.23 -7.32 13.28
CA PRO A 296 -14.94 -7.74 12.74
C PRO A 296 -15.14 -8.60 11.48
N ASN A 297 -14.31 -8.35 10.48
CA ASN A 297 -14.24 -9.12 9.23
C ASN A 297 -13.26 -10.27 9.47
N PRO A 298 -13.69 -11.55 9.45
CA PRO A 298 -12.80 -12.68 9.72
C PRO A 298 -11.69 -12.83 8.67
N ALA A 299 -11.83 -12.22 7.49
CA ALA A 299 -10.79 -12.16 6.47
C ALA A 299 -9.84 -10.97 6.63
N ASN A 300 -10.11 -10.05 7.57
CA ASN A 300 -9.19 -8.99 7.98
C ASN A 300 -8.46 -9.41 9.25
N PRO A 301 -7.20 -9.83 9.15
CA PRO A 301 -6.44 -10.28 10.31
C PRO A 301 -6.02 -9.13 11.25
N PHE A 302 -6.29 -7.87 10.90
CA PHE A 302 -5.95 -6.70 11.70
C PHE A 302 -7.03 -6.27 12.71
N SER A 303 -8.28 -6.74 12.56
CA SER A 303 -9.45 -6.17 13.26
C SER A 303 -9.33 -6.12 14.78
N ASP A 304 -8.61 -7.07 15.35
CA ASP A 304 -8.49 -7.27 16.80
C ASP A 304 -7.10 -6.88 17.33
N ILE A 305 -6.21 -6.44 16.43
CA ILE A 305 -4.80 -6.23 16.73
C ILE A 305 -4.47 -4.74 16.76
N LEU A 306 -5.10 -3.94 15.91
CA LEU A 306 -4.79 -2.53 15.74
C LEU A 306 -5.45 -1.64 16.80
N PRO A 307 -4.69 -0.72 17.42
CA PRO A 307 -5.27 0.26 18.32
C PRO A 307 -6.12 1.29 17.54
N PRO A 308 -7.09 1.94 18.19
CA PRO A 308 -7.73 3.14 17.63
C PRO A 308 -6.68 4.25 17.41
N PRO A 309 -6.97 5.27 16.58
CA PRO A 309 -6.03 6.33 16.28
C PRO A 309 -5.68 7.06 17.59
N ARG A 310 -4.39 7.16 17.93
CA ARG A 310 -3.92 8.00 19.04
C ARG A 310 -3.18 9.20 18.48
N GLU A 311 -3.56 10.40 18.91
CA GLU A 311 -2.78 11.61 18.65
C GLU A 311 -1.50 11.61 19.48
N GLY A 312 -0.38 12.05 18.91
CA GLY A 312 0.88 12.24 19.64
C GLY A 312 1.86 11.06 19.66
N MET A 313 1.75 10.06 18.79
CA MET A 313 2.83 9.08 18.61
C MET A 313 3.97 9.67 17.77
N GLU A 314 5.12 9.87 18.42
CA GLU A 314 6.39 10.26 17.79
C GLU A 314 6.93 9.14 16.86
N PRO A 315 7.79 9.48 15.87
CA PRO A 315 8.40 8.47 15.02
C PRO A 315 9.21 7.50 15.90
N PRO A 316 9.35 6.22 15.51
CA PRO A 316 10.42 5.42 16.06
C PRO A 316 11.74 6.13 15.76
N GLU A 317 12.60 6.25 16.76
CA GLU A 317 13.98 6.70 16.56
C GLU A 317 14.64 5.83 15.48
N ASP A 318 15.45 6.48 14.63
CA ASP A 318 16.25 5.91 13.56
C ASP A 318 17.27 4.94 14.18
N THR A 319 16.79 3.74 14.53
CA THR A 319 17.63 2.69 15.08
C THR A 319 18.17 1.94 13.89
N SER A 320 19.50 1.80 13.84
CA SER A 320 20.21 1.11 12.77
C SER A 320 19.45 -0.13 12.32
N VAL A 321 19.20 -0.19 11.01
CA VAL A 321 18.48 -1.22 10.24
C VAL A 321 19.04 -2.65 10.45
N GLU A 322 20.10 -2.78 11.24
CA GLU A 322 20.89 -3.99 11.47
C GLU A 322 20.32 -4.89 12.58
N ASP A 323 19.44 -4.41 13.47
CA ASP A 323 18.97 -5.20 14.63
C ASP A 323 17.63 -5.94 14.42
N ILE A 324 16.98 -5.82 13.25
CA ILE A 324 15.71 -6.51 12.96
C ILE A 324 15.99 -7.72 12.05
N GLU A 325 16.65 -8.74 12.60
CA GLU A 325 16.99 -9.97 11.84
C GLU A 325 15.76 -10.85 11.49
N ASP A 326 14.55 -10.47 11.92
CA ASP A 326 13.32 -11.26 11.79
C ASP A 326 12.17 -10.51 11.06
N GLU A 327 12.46 -9.91 9.89
CA GLU A 327 11.44 -9.19 9.12
C GLU A 327 10.39 -10.14 8.52
N GLU A 328 9.17 -10.11 9.05
CA GLU A 328 7.99 -10.82 8.54
C GLU A 328 6.96 -9.79 8.04
N GLY A 329 6.48 -9.87 6.79
CA GLY A 329 5.35 -9.05 6.29
C GLY A 329 5.74 -7.91 5.36
N MET A 330 4.72 -7.30 4.72
CA MET A 330 4.82 -6.24 3.73
C MET A 330 4.07 -4.99 4.20
N SER A 331 4.43 -3.79 3.75
CA SER A 331 3.59 -2.62 4.05
C SER A 331 2.21 -2.80 3.40
N VAL A 332 1.15 -2.44 4.13
CA VAL A 332 -0.23 -2.64 3.71
C VAL A 332 -1.03 -1.36 3.93
N ILE A 333 -1.80 -0.95 2.92
CA ILE A 333 -2.97 -0.10 3.12
C ILE A 333 -4.20 -0.98 2.89
N LEU A 334 -5.00 -1.20 3.93
CA LEU A 334 -6.27 -1.91 3.85
C LEU A 334 -7.41 -0.90 4.05
N ILE A 335 -8.27 -0.78 3.05
CA ILE A 335 -9.51 0.00 3.13
C ILE A 335 -10.65 -1.00 3.20
N GLU A 336 -11.52 -0.89 4.19
CA GLU A 336 -12.73 -1.68 4.31
C GLU A 336 -13.94 -0.77 4.21
N THR A 337 -14.94 -1.20 3.46
CA THR A 337 -16.22 -0.53 3.35
C THR A 337 -17.34 -1.51 3.63
N PHE A 338 -18.39 -1.07 4.31
CA PHE A 338 -19.55 -1.90 4.60
C PHE A 338 -20.82 -1.10 4.34
N SER A 339 -21.71 -1.67 3.55
CA SER A 339 -23.06 -1.15 3.33
C SER A 339 -24.07 -2.28 3.49
N ASP A 340 -25.11 -2.01 4.26
CA ASP A 340 -26.29 -2.89 4.41
C ASP A 340 -27.02 -3.13 3.07
#